data_AF-A0AB73IFK4-F1
#
_entry.id   AF-A0AB73IFK4-F1
#
_cell.length_a   1.000
_cell.length_b   1.000
_cell.length_c   1.000
_cell.angle_alpha   90.00
_cell.angle_beta   90.00
_cell.angle_gamma   90.00
#
_symmetry.space_group_name_H-M   'P 1'
#
loop_
_entity.id
_entity.type
_entity.pdbx_description
1 polymer ?
#
loop_
_entity_poly.entity_id
_entity_poly.type
_entity_poly.pdbx_seq_one_letter_code
_entity_poly.pdbx_strand_id
1 'polypeptide(L)'
;MDECHKEKRNGRASGEDAGPTVMGVQVCPIYTNLVQMNNLTPIESAHRIVFTCDFLRTDERGGFDEGPNLKRVFDLIAPAIRSVTTLPVLLFPKIEGDVHRVILDQIYGYFGLTPSHENWAKLYHGSIIDRHDNSEALLLDILRPAFEGAIAVSFEASPLLQRLISKLAVAFIDIRAHSYRFLLDFPFAFRSNSDHIEGVFAKYCLPAEDITKRVEEMKNLSGGMRSLPSKSVVFLAQTARDSSVIKADGTFFDVTPHLESIVDLVGSHGASTLLVKPHPLEPENDVVRSLMSLPLAKLTNESSYKLMQTENVAGFVTYSSSAGHEAIRFGKPVTWLSRVRPIEKYTPIMFEYRTSRFWKEILPHASKHQEDVEHEIDVKFRPNFLREKFGIPWDPALMLSSHGVLPVLTHHLGFVDELSPSSVRGWAINLRQTERPVDLEVVAGERVIARGRTGLPRADVVAAGYPNDATGFFIALPSKLTSNGFTVRVAGSGELLHNGRCEGFSLPSGHSVLATHL
;
A
#
# COMPACT_ATOMS: atom_id res chain seq x y z
N MET A 1 72.59 41.25 -17.61
CA MET A 1 72.70 40.05 -16.77
C MET A 1 71.51 39.15 -17.07
N ASP A 2 71.28 38.84 -18.35
CA ASP A 2 72.03 37.92 -19.23
C ASP A 2 71.60 36.49 -18.91
N GLU A 3 71.25 35.61 -19.85
CA GLU A 3 71.13 35.72 -21.30
C GLU A 3 70.17 34.61 -21.78
N CYS A 4 69.54 34.89 -22.91
CA CYS A 4 68.83 33.98 -23.79
C CYS A 4 69.83 33.03 -24.50
N HIS A 5 69.50 31.75 -24.74
CA HIS A 5 69.54 31.10 -26.08
C HIS A 5 69.38 29.56 -26.09
N LYS A 6 68.34 29.05 -26.81
CA LYS A 6 68.38 28.25 -28.08
C LYS A 6 68.49 26.72 -27.85
N GLU A 7 67.83 25.81 -28.57
CA GLU A 7 67.39 25.82 -29.97
C GLU A 7 66.42 24.64 -30.31
N LYS A 8 65.43 24.93 -31.18
CA LYS A 8 64.91 24.18 -32.36
C LYS A 8 64.36 22.71 -32.31
N ARG A 9 63.08 22.67 -32.72
CA ARG A 9 62.46 21.96 -33.88
C ARG A 9 62.05 20.47 -33.83
N ASN A 10 60.76 20.31 -34.20
CA ASN A 10 60.14 19.31 -35.09
C ASN A 10 59.92 17.87 -34.61
N GLY A 11 58.68 17.39 -34.70
CA GLY A 11 58.41 15.97 -34.89
C GLY A 11 56.98 15.54 -34.54
N ARG A 12 56.26 15.02 -35.53
CA ARG A 12 54.90 14.47 -35.47
C ARG A 12 54.86 13.08 -34.82
N ALA A 13 53.69 12.78 -34.27
CA ALA A 13 52.93 11.53 -34.32
C ALA A 13 53.29 10.33 -33.42
N SER A 14 52.18 9.79 -32.87
CA SER A 14 51.85 8.39 -32.59
C SER A 14 52.59 7.65 -31.47
N GLY A 15 51.81 7.08 -30.55
CA GLY A 15 52.17 5.85 -29.85
C GLY A 15 51.78 5.82 -28.38
N GLU A 16 50.69 5.11 -28.10
CA GLU A 16 50.53 4.23 -26.92
C GLU A 16 50.38 4.89 -25.53
N ASP A 17 49.12 5.17 -25.17
CA ASP A 17 48.69 5.30 -23.78
C ASP A 17 48.54 3.90 -23.16
N ALA A 18 49.39 3.62 -22.16
CA ALA A 18 49.30 2.46 -21.30
C ALA A 18 48.12 2.64 -20.32
N GLY A 19 47.03 1.89 -20.54
CA GLY A 19 45.92 1.77 -19.59
C GLY A 19 46.32 0.94 -18.36
N PRO A 20 45.73 1.21 -17.18
CA PRO A 20 46.04 0.46 -15.97
C PRO A 20 45.40 -0.94 -16.00
N THR A 21 46.23 -1.93 -15.76
CA THR A 21 45.91 -3.36 -15.61
C THR A 21 44.94 -3.58 -14.45
N VAL A 22 43.70 -3.97 -14.76
CA VAL A 22 42.75 -4.50 -13.77
C VAL A 22 43.07 -5.99 -13.55
N MET A 23 43.36 -6.34 -12.31
CA MET A 23 43.59 -7.71 -11.85
C MET A 23 42.37 -8.59 -12.15
N GLY A 24 42.63 -9.69 -12.87
CA GLY A 24 41.61 -10.60 -13.39
C GLY A 24 40.80 -11.30 -12.29
N VAL A 25 39.49 -11.18 -12.38
CA VAL A 25 38.54 -12.11 -11.76
C VAL A 25 38.37 -13.28 -12.73
N GLN A 26 38.72 -14.47 -12.28
CA GLN A 26 38.69 -15.71 -13.04
C GLN A 26 37.22 -16.15 -13.21
N VAL A 27 36.62 -15.87 -14.37
CA VAL A 27 35.27 -16.32 -14.74
C VAL A 27 35.33 -17.79 -15.16
N CYS A 28 34.57 -18.64 -14.48
CA CYS A 28 34.44 -20.06 -14.78
C CYS A 28 33.46 -20.26 -15.96
N PRO A 29 33.77 -21.06 -17.01
CA PRO A 29 32.93 -21.14 -18.19
C PRO A 29 32.11 -22.45 -18.20
N ILE A 30 30.86 -22.46 -17.75
CA ILE A 30 29.91 -23.51 -18.17
C ILE A 30 28.48 -22.94 -18.27
N TYR A 31 27.82 -23.34 -19.36
CA TYR A 31 26.38 -23.29 -19.69
C TYR A 31 25.90 -22.17 -20.60
N THR A 32 26.15 -22.41 -21.90
CA THR A 32 25.20 -22.12 -22.96
C THR A 32 24.00 -23.06 -22.81
N ASN A 33 22.79 -22.53 -22.61
CA ASN A 33 21.58 -22.95 -23.32
C ASN A 33 20.43 -21.99 -23.02
N LEU A 34 19.85 -21.50 -24.10
CA LEU A 34 18.78 -20.50 -24.17
C LEU A 34 17.45 -21.22 -24.49
N VAL A 35 16.42 -20.85 -23.73
CA VAL A 35 14.96 -20.91 -24.03
C VAL A 35 14.27 -22.29 -24.06
N GLN A 36 13.42 -22.57 -23.05
CA GLN A 36 11.95 -22.74 -23.19
C GLN A 36 11.25 -23.17 -21.87
N MET A 37 10.09 -22.52 -21.65
CA MET A 37 8.90 -22.95 -20.87
C MET A 37 8.92 -23.01 -19.32
N ASN A 38 7.96 -22.26 -18.77
CA ASN A 38 7.41 -22.21 -17.41
C ASN A 38 7.43 -23.53 -16.62
N ASN A 39 8.54 -23.83 -15.97
CA ASN A 39 8.52 -24.62 -14.75
C ASN A 39 8.65 -23.63 -13.58
N LEU A 40 7.52 -23.08 -13.13
CA LEU A 40 7.50 -22.39 -11.84
C LEU A 40 7.90 -23.43 -10.81
N THR A 41 9.02 -23.21 -10.13
CA THR A 41 9.42 -24.04 -9.00
C THR A 41 8.25 -24.06 -8.02
N PRO A 42 7.78 -25.23 -7.56
CA PRO A 42 6.66 -25.29 -6.64
C PRO A 42 6.92 -24.44 -5.40
N ILE A 43 5.92 -23.71 -4.88
CA ILE A 43 6.02 -22.97 -3.61
C ILE A 43 6.58 -23.87 -2.48
N GLU A 44 6.28 -25.16 -2.56
CA GLU A 44 6.75 -26.24 -1.69
C GLU A 44 8.27 -26.39 -1.60
N SER A 45 9.01 -25.96 -2.63
CA SER A 45 10.48 -26.04 -2.62
C SER A 45 11.14 -24.88 -1.85
N ALA A 46 10.34 -23.97 -1.31
CA ALA A 46 10.87 -22.82 -0.58
C ALA A 46 11.52 -23.26 0.74
N HIS A 47 12.72 -22.74 1.02
CA HIS A 47 13.47 -23.05 2.24
C HIS A 47 13.54 -21.87 3.22
N ARG A 48 13.06 -20.69 2.82
CA ARG A 48 13.01 -19.48 3.65
C ARG A 48 12.03 -18.45 3.08
N ILE A 49 11.65 -17.51 3.93
CA ILE A 49 10.89 -16.31 3.56
C ILE A 49 11.79 -15.10 3.78
N VAL A 50 11.92 -14.23 2.78
CA VAL A 50 12.81 -13.07 2.81
C VAL A 50 12.01 -11.80 2.60
N PHE A 51 11.99 -10.93 3.61
CA PHE A 51 11.44 -9.60 3.52
C PHE A 51 12.46 -8.62 2.95
N THR A 52 12.02 -7.77 2.03
CA THR A 52 12.88 -6.75 1.40
C THR A 52 12.09 -5.50 1.02
N CYS A 53 12.74 -4.53 0.40
CA CYS A 53 12.12 -3.32 -0.13
C CYS A 53 12.91 -2.83 -1.36
N ASP A 54 12.64 -1.62 -1.84
CA ASP A 54 13.53 -0.96 -2.80
C ASP A 54 14.83 -0.51 -2.13
N PHE A 55 15.70 -1.46 -1.77
CA PHE A 55 16.97 -1.18 -1.09
C PHE A 55 17.99 -0.43 -1.97
N LEU A 56 17.69 -0.24 -3.26
CA LEU A 56 18.47 0.62 -4.14
C LEU A 56 18.14 2.11 -3.93
N ARG A 57 17.02 2.43 -3.27
CA ARG A 57 16.67 3.79 -2.87
C ARG A 57 17.55 4.20 -1.69
N THR A 58 18.25 5.31 -1.85
CA THR A 58 19.14 5.85 -0.82
C THR A 58 18.90 7.33 -0.61
N ASP A 59 19.27 7.81 0.57
CA ASP A 59 19.44 9.24 0.77
C ASP A 59 20.65 9.78 -0.03
N GLU A 60 20.88 11.10 0.01
CA GLU A 60 22.00 11.77 -0.67
C GLU A 60 23.39 11.34 -0.19
N ARG A 61 23.48 10.60 0.93
CA ARG A 61 24.73 10.08 1.51
C ARG A 61 24.89 8.57 1.28
N GLY A 62 23.94 7.94 0.58
CA GLY A 62 23.91 6.50 0.37
C GLY A 62 23.45 5.70 1.59
N GLY A 63 22.69 6.32 2.50
CA GLY A 63 22.03 5.66 3.63
C GLY A 63 20.78 4.89 3.20
N PHE A 64 20.39 3.88 4.00
CA PHE A 64 19.25 3.02 3.71
C PHE A 64 17.90 3.70 4.02
N ASP A 65 17.41 4.51 3.08
CA ASP A 65 16.20 5.33 3.23
C ASP A 65 14.94 4.50 3.59
N GLU A 66 14.75 3.35 2.95
CA GLU A 66 13.60 2.47 3.19
C GLU A 66 13.77 1.49 4.37
N GLY A 67 14.94 1.46 5.02
CA GLY A 67 15.23 0.54 6.12
C GLY A 67 14.21 0.63 7.27
N PRO A 68 13.85 1.83 7.76
CA PRO A 68 12.84 1.99 8.81
C PRO A 68 11.45 1.50 8.41
N ASN A 69 11.00 1.75 7.17
CA ASN A 69 9.69 1.30 6.70
C ASN A 69 9.66 -0.21 6.51
N LEU A 70 10.71 -0.78 5.92
CA LEU A 70 10.88 -2.22 5.81
C LEU A 70 10.78 -2.89 7.19
N LYS A 71 11.47 -2.32 8.21
CA LYS A 71 11.38 -2.83 9.58
C LYS A 71 9.96 -2.80 10.12
N ARG A 72 9.23 -1.68 9.96
CA ARG A 72 7.84 -1.55 10.43
C ARG A 72 6.92 -2.58 9.77
N VAL A 73 7.04 -2.79 8.45
CA VAL A 73 6.26 -3.80 7.72
C VAL A 73 6.63 -5.20 8.17
N PHE A 74 7.92 -5.49 8.35
CA PHE A 74 8.39 -6.76 8.87
C PHE A 74 7.84 -7.06 10.27
N ASP A 75 8.00 -6.14 11.22
CA ASP A 75 7.51 -6.29 12.59
C ASP A 75 5.99 -6.49 12.63
N LEU A 76 5.28 -5.92 11.65
CA LEU A 76 3.83 -6.01 11.52
C LEU A 76 3.35 -7.36 10.96
N ILE A 77 4.04 -7.91 9.96
CA ILE A 77 3.57 -9.07 9.18
C ILE A 77 4.26 -10.37 9.62
N ALA A 78 5.55 -10.32 9.96
CA ALA A 78 6.33 -11.50 10.29
C ALA A 78 5.75 -12.33 11.45
N PRO A 79 5.12 -11.77 12.50
CA PRO A 79 4.48 -12.58 13.53
C PRO A 79 3.40 -13.52 12.97
N ALA A 80 2.54 -13.01 12.08
CA ALA A 80 1.48 -13.79 11.45
C ALA A 80 2.05 -14.92 10.57
N ILE A 81 3.10 -14.63 9.79
CA ILE A 81 3.81 -15.66 9.01
C ILE A 81 4.44 -16.72 9.93
N ARG A 82 5.20 -16.30 10.94
CA ARG A 82 5.90 -17.21 11.87
C ARG A 82 4.94 -18.10 12.66
N SER A 83 3.71 -17.64 12.90
CA SER A 83 2.69 -18.46 13.55
C SER A 83 2.23 -19.64 12.69
N VAL A 84 2.40 -19.55 11.36
CA VAL A 84 1.91 -20.57 10.43
C VAL A 84 3.02 -21.40 9.82
N THR A 85 4.29 -20.99 9.84
CA THR A 85 5.36 -21.74 9.18
C THR A 85 6.55 -22.05 10.08
N THR A 86 7.31 -23.09 9.71
CA THR A 86 8.63 -23.41 10.29
C THR A 86 9.78 -22.81 9.47
N LEU A 87 9.50 -22.25 8.28
CA LEU A 87 10.52 -21.62 7.46
C LEU A 87 11.16 -20.41 8.17
N PRO A 88 12.48 -20.22 8.07
CA PRO A 88 13.13 -19.00 8.54
C PRO A 88 12.55 -17.76 7.87
N VAL A 89 12.18 -16.74 8.66
CA VAL A 89 11.67 -15.45 8.18
C VAL A 89 12.72 -14.37 8.44
N LEU A 90 13.35 -13.90 7.35
CA LEU A 90 14.56 -13.07 7.35
C LEU A 90 14.32 -11.69 6.74
N LEU A 91 15.22 -10.75 7.04
CA LEU A 91 15.29 -9.42 6.42
C LEU A 91 16.47 -9.35 5.45
N PHE A 92 16.24 -8.77 4.27
CA PHE A 92 17.28 -8.45 3.29
C PHE A 92 17.10 -7.05 2.69
N PRO A 93 18.18 -6.25 2.58
CA PRO A 93 19.45 -6.47 3.25
C PRO A 93 19.28 -6.36 4.77
N LYS A 94 20.27 -6.83 5.53
CA LYS A 94 20.26 -6.58 6.98
C LYS A 94 20.30 -5.06 7.19
N ILE A 95 19.43 -4.58 8.08
CA ILE A 95 19.32 -3.15 8.42
C ILE A 95 20.56 -2.69 9.18
N GLU A 96 21.10 -3.57 10.03
CA GLU A 96 22.32 -3.32 10.79
C GLU A 96 23.57 -3.86 10.05
N GLY A 97 24.67 -3.12 10.16
CA GLY A 97 25.96 -3.46 9.56
C GLY A 97 26.10 -3.01 8.10
N ASP A 98 27.18 -3.47 7.46
CA ASP A 98 27.61 -2.94 6.16
C ASP A 98 27.04 -3.68 4.94
N VAL A 99 26.19 -4.70 5.14
CA VAL A 99 25.69 -5.56 4.06
C VAL A 99 24.98 -4.74 2.99
N HIS A 100 24.09 -3.83 3.39
CA HIS A 100 23.40 -2.92 2.46
C HIS A 100 24.39 -2.07 1.66
N ARG A 101 25.39 -1.50 2.35
CA ARG A 101 26.40 -0.64 1.70
C ARG A 101 27.25 -1.41 0.70
N VAL A 102 27.70 -2.61 1.05
CA VAL A 102 28.48 -3.48 0.15
C VAL A 102 27.69 -3.80 -1.12
N ILE A 103 26.40 -4.14 -1.00
CA ILE A 103 25.54 -4.44 -2.15
C ILE A 103 25.34 -3.18 -3.00
N LEU A 104 25.09 -2.03 -2.38
CA LEU A 104 24.97 -0.76 -3.10
C LEU A 104 26.24 -0.42 -3.88
N ASP A 105 27.40 -0.48 -3.23
CA ASP A 105 28.67 -0.15 -3.86
C ASP A 105 28.99 -1.09 -5.03
N GLN A 106 28.63 -2.37 -4.94
CA GLN A 106 28.72 -3.32 -6.06
C GLN A 106 27.79 -2.95 -7.23
N ILE A 107 26.51 -2.70 -6.95
CA ILE A 107 25.50 -2.45 -7.99
C ILE A 107 25.73 -1.09 -8.64
N TYR A 108 25.84 -0.01 -7.86
CA TYR A 108 26.08 1.33 -8.37
C TYR A 108 27.46 1.42 -9.04
N GLY A 109 28.50 0.84 -8.42
CA GLY A 109 29.86 0.84 -8.95
C GLY A 109 29.97 0.14 -10.31
N TYR A 110 29.23 -0.94 -10.54
CA TYR A 110 29.18 -1.61 -11.84
C TYR A 110 28.68 -0.69 -12.96
N PHE A 111 27.71 0.19 -12.68
CA PHE A 111 27.22 1.17 -13.63
C PHE A 111 28.01 2.49 -13.63
N GLY A 112 29.11 2.58 -12.87
CA GLY A 112 29.86 3.83 -12.72
C GLY A 112 29.05 4.93 -12.04
N LEU A 113 28.08 4.56 -11.21
CA LEU A 113 27.20 5.47 -10.48
C LEU A 113 27.61 5.54 -9.00
N THR A 114 27.16 6.58 -8.32
CA THR A 114 27.20 6.69 -6.85
C THR A 114 25.77 6.71 -6.31
N PRO A 115 25.52 6.20 -5.09
CA PRO A 115 24.20 6.29 -4.47
C PRO A 115 23.71 7.74 -4.35
N SER A 116 22.53 8.02 -4.92
CA SER A 116 21.79 9.28 -4.79
C SER A 116 20.37 9.09 -5.34
N HIS A 117 19.45 10.03 -5.12
CA HIS A 117 18.10 9.94 -5.70
C HIS A 117 18.14 9.95 -7.25
N GLU A 118 18.98 10.79 -7.86
CA GLU A 118 19.13 10.87 -9.32
C GLU A 118 19.64 9.57 -9.92
N ASN A 119 20.61 8.91 -9.27
CA ASN A 119 21.16 7.66 -9.79
C ASN A 119 20.26 6.46 -9.47
N TRP A 120 19.53 6.49 -8.35
CA TRP A 120 18.45 5.54 -8.07
C TRP A 120 17.38 5.58 -9.17
N ALA A 121 16.95 6.78 -9.60
CA ALA A 121 15.97 6.92 -10.66
C ALA A 121 16.41 6.23 -11.97
N LYS A 122 17.71 6.28 -12.30
CA LYS A 122 18.29 5.59 -13.47
C LYS A 122 18.18 4.07 -13.38
N LEU A 123 18.24 3.51 -12.17
CA LEU A 123 18.12 2.07 -11.92
C LEU A 123 16.66 1.61 -11.81
N TYR A 124 15.77 2.46 -11.30
CA TYR A 124 14.41 2.10 -10.85
C TYR A 124 13.61 1.23 -11.85
N HIS A 125 13.49 1.64 -13.11
CA HIS A 125 12.75 0.88 -14.13
C HIS A 125 13.55 -0.24 -14.80
N GLY A 126 14.87 -0.28 -14.61
CA GLY A 126 15.76 -1.24 -15.27
C GLY A 126 16.16 -0.86 -16.71
N SER A 127 15.82 0.31 -17.22
CA SER A 127 16.23 0.71 -18.58
C SER A 127 17.75 0.81 -18.77
N ILE A 128 18.50 0.93 -17.67
CA ILE A 128 19.97 0.82 -17.70
C ILE A 128 20.44 -0.61 -17.96
N ILE A 129 19.81 -1.65 -17.38
CA ILE A 129 20.26 -3.03 -17.59
C ILE A 129 20.06 -3.47 -19.05
N ASP A 130 19.01 -2.98 -19.71
CA ASP A 130 18.74 -3.31 -21.11
C ASP A 130 19.75 -2.68 -22.08
N ARG A 131 20.60 -1.75 -21.61
CA ARG A 131 21.64 -1.07 -22.39
C ARG A 131 23.06 -1.57 -22.14
N HIS A 132 23.24 -2.45 -21.16
CA HIS A 132 24.56 -2.96 -20.75
C HIS A 132 24.61 -4.49 -20.84
N ASP A 133 25.50 -5.00 -21.68
CA ASP A 133 25.71 -6.44 -21.84
C ASP A 133 26.07 -7.10 -20.51
N ASN A 134 25.50 -8.28 -20.26
CA ASN A 134 25.72 -9.10 -19.06
C ASN A 134 25.31 -8.46 -17.71
N SER A 135 24.76 -7.24 -17.72
CA SER A 135 24.38 -6.53 -16.49
C SER A 135 23.31 -7.28 -15.69
N GLU A 136 22.28 -7.82 -16.35
CA GLU A 136 21.24 -8.60 -15.68
C GLU A 136 21.81 -9.87 -15.02
N ALA A 137 22.71 -10.60 -15.69
CA ALA A 137 23.32 -11.80 -15.14
C ALA A 137 24.14 -11.49 -13.88
N LEU A 138 24.94 -10.41 -13.91
CA LEU A 138 25.68 -9.94 -12.74
C LEU A 138 24.76 -9.59 -11.58
N LEU A 139 23.69 -8.83 -11.83
CA LEU A 139 22.75 -8.46 -10.77
C LEU A 139 22.03 -9.68 -10.19
N LEU A 140 21.69 -10.67 -11.03
CA LEU A 140 21.14 -11.93 -10.55
C LEU A 140 22.14 -12.65 -9.63
N ASP A 141 23.43 -12.69 -9.97
CA ASP A 141 24.45 -13.34 -9.13
C ASP A 141 24.69 -12.62 -7.80
N ILE A 142 24.63 -11.28 -7.78
CA ILE A 142 24.70 -10.49 -6.54
C ILE A 142 23.51 -10.83 -5.62
N LEU A 143 22.31 -10.99 -6.19
CA LEU A 143 21.07 -11.19 -5.43
C LEU A 143 20.74 -12.66 -5.12
N ARG A 144 21.36 -13.60 -5.85
CA ARG A 144 21.14 -15.05 -5.73
C ARG A 144 21.27 -15.55 -4.29
N PRO A 145 22.32 -15.20 -3.51
CA PRO A 145 22.46 -15.70 -2.14
C PRO A 145 21.27 -15.36 -1.23
N ALA A 146 20.59 -14.24 -1.48
CA ALA A 146 19.45 -13.80 -0.70
C ALA A 146 18.14 -14.45 -1.17
N PHE A 147 17.90 -14.53 -2.47
CA PHE A 147 16.55 -14.82 -2.99
C PHE A 147 16.40 -16.21 -3.63
N GLU A 148 17.48 -16.90 -3.98
CA GLU A 148 17.38 -18.22 -4.62
C GLU A 148 16.68 -19.24 -3.71
N GLY A 149 15.57 -19.79 -4.20
CA GLY A 149 14.74 -20.73 -3.46
C GLY A 149 13.92 -20.09 -2.31
N ALA A 150 13.86 -18.76 -2.21
CA ALA A 150 13.07 -18.07 -1.20
C ALA A 150 11.63 -17.78 -1.69
N ILE A 151 10.72 -17.57 -0.75
CA ILE A 151 9.53 -16.74 -0.97
C ILE A 151 9.92 -15.31 -0.59
N ALA A 152 9.91 -14.40 -1.54
CA ALA A 152 10.27 -13.01 -1.33
C ALA A 152 9.02 -12.16 -1.06
N VAL A 153 9.06 -11.35 0.00
CA VAL A 153 7.99 -10.41 0.37
C VAL A 153 8.60 -9.01 0.38
N SER A 154 8.30 -8.17 -0.61
CA SER A 154 8.81 -6.81 -0.67
C SER A 154 7.79 -5.78 -0.20
N PHE A 155 8.31 -4.67 0.35
CA PHE A 155 7.56 -3.42 0.47
C PHE A 155 8.08 -2.42 -0.58
N GLU A 156 7.22 -2.09 -1.54
CA GLU A 156 7.43 -1.11 -2.60
C GLU A 156 8.66 -1.35 -3.51
N ALA A 157 8.96 -2.60 -3.86
CA ALA A 157 10.11 -2.92 -4.71
C ALA A 157 10.06 -2.17 -6.06
N SER A 158 11.18 -1.63 -6.52
CA SER A 158 11.28 -1.03 -7.85
C SER A 158 11.00 -2.05 -8.96
N PRO A 159 10.52 -1.65 -10.16
CA PRO A 159 10.32 -2.57 -11.27
C PRO A 159 11.55 -3.41 -11.63
N LEU A 160 12.75 -2.85 -11.52
CA LEU A 160 14.01 -3.59 -11.66
C LEU A 160 14.10 -4.72 -10.63
N LEU A 161 13.92 -4.44 -9.35
CA LEU A 161 13.99 -5.46 -8.31
C LEU A 161 12.88 -6.50 -8.43
N GLN A 162 11.65 -6.09 -8.80
CA GLN A 162 10.58 -7.04 -9.10
C GLN A 162 10.99 -8.01 -10.20
N ARG A 163 11.60 -7.52 -11.30
CA ARG A 163 12.10 -8.35 -12.41
C ARG A 163 13.17 -9.34 -11.95
N LEU A 164 14.16 -8.88 -11.19
CA LEU A 164 15.29 -9.72 -10.75
C LEU A 164 14.87 -10.74 -9.70
N ILE A 165 14.12 -10.32 -8.68
CA ILE A 165 13.65 -11.20 -7.59
C ILE A 165 12.73 -12.27 -8.16
N SER A 166 11.82 -11.92 -9.09
CA SER A 166 10.92 -12.90 -9.71
C SER A 166 11.64 -14.00 -10.51
N LYS A 167 12.92 -13.80 -10.89
CA LYS A 167 13.74 -14.81 -11.56
C LYS A 167 14.50 -15.73 -10.59
N LEU A 168 14.69 -15.31 -9.34
CA LEU A 168 15.46 -16.03 -8.32
C LEU A 168 14.56 -16.72 -7.29
N ALA A 169 13.51 -16.02 -6.86
CA ALA A 169 12.59 -16.48 -5.84
C ALA A 169 11.60 -17.50 -6.42
N VAL A 170 11.19 -18.45 -5.58
CA VAL A 170 10.13 -19.42 -5.88
C VAL A 170 8.80 -18.71 -6.07
N ALA A 171 8.53 -17.72 -5.21
CA ALA A 171 7.40 -16.81 -5.33
C ALA A 171 7.82 -15.43 -4.82
N PHE A 172 7.20 -14.41 -5.39
CA PHE A 172 7.43 -13.01 -5.06
C PHE A 172 6.10 -12.34 -4.75
N ILE A 173 6.04 -11.61 -3.63
CA ILE A 173 4.91 -10.81 -3.18
C ILE A 173 5.40 -9.38 -3.01
N ASP A 174 4.87 -8.41 -3.75
CA ASP A 174 5.09 -6.98 -3.52
C ASP A 174 3.90 -6.37 -2.78
N ILE A 175 4.20 -5.64 -1.71
CA ILE A 175 3.26 -4.93 -0.86
C ILE A 175 3.49 -3.44 -1.07
N ARG A 176 2.42 -2.67 -1.24
CA ARG A 176 2.49 -1.22 -1.36
C ARG A 176 1.50 -0.54 -0.44
N ALA A 177 1.82 0.71 -0.12
CA ALA A 177 0.86 1.63 0.44
C ALA A 177 -0.27 1.88 -0.59
N HIS A 178 -1.54 1.52 -0.29
CA HIS A 178 -2.64 1.71 -1.26
C HIS A 178 -3.05 3.18 -1.40
N SER A 179 -3.72 3.53 -2.50
CA SER A 179 -4.09 4.93 -2.78
C SER A 179 -5.25 5.47 -1.95
N TYR A 180 -6.11 4.63 -1.36
CA TYR A 180 -7.32 5.08 -0.67
C TYR A 180 -7.05 5.43 0.78
N ARG A 181 -6.77 6.72 1.03
CA ARG A 181 -6.53 7.25 2.38
C ARG A 181 -7.81 7.66 3.09
N PHE A 182 -8.96 7.79 2.42
CA PHE A 182 -10.23 8.19 3.06
C PHE A 182 -10.91 7.08 3.88
N LEU A 183 -10.40 5.84 3.81
CA LEU A 183 -10.92 4.69 4.55
C LEU A 183 -10.61 4.78 6.05
N LEU A 184 -11.31 3.95 6.84
CA LEU A 184 -11.19 3.91 8.30
C LEU A 184 -9.77 3.58 8.79
N ASP A 185 -8.99 2.90 7.96
CA ASP A 185 -7.55 2.78 8.09
C ASP A 185 -6.91 2.81 6.69
N PHE A 186 -5.60 2.67 6.62
CA PHE A 186 -4.84 2.66 5.39
C PHE A 186 -4.66 1.22 4.88
N PRO A 187 -5.28 0.79 3.75
CA PRO A 187 -5.03 -0.56 3.24
C PRO A 187 -3.64 -0.69 2.63
N PHE A 188 -3.11 -1.91 2.66
CA PHE A 188 -1.99 -2.30 1.81
C PHE A 188 -2.51 -2.89 0.50
N ALA A 189 -1.73 -2.74 -0.55
CA ALA A 189 -2.01 -3.29 -1.88
C ALA A 189 -1.02 -4.40 -2.14
N PHE A 190 -1.49 -5.56 -2.57
CA PHE A 190 -0.69 -6.77 -2.74
C PHE A 190 -0.66 -7.19 -4.20
N ARG A 191 0.48 -7.72 -4.63
CA ARG A 191 0.66 -8.36 -5.93
C ARG A 191 1.67 -9.49 -5.82
N SER A 192 1.51 -10.54 -6.60
CA SER A 192 2.41 -11.67 -6.69
C SER A 192 2.67 -12.09 -8.14
N ASN A 193 3.76 -12.83 -8.35
CA ASN A 193 4.01 -13.57 -9.59
C ASN A 193 3.43 -15.01 -9.56
N SER A 194 2.76 -15.41 -8.47
CA SER A 194 2.13 -16.72 -8.31
C SER A 194 0.61 -16.62 -8.41
N ASP A 195 0.02 -17.37 -9.35
CA ASP A 195 -1.43 -17.43 -9.57
C ASP A 195 -2.19 -17.94 -8.34
N HIS A 196 -1.59 -18.88 -7.59
CA HIS A 196 -2.16 -19.37 -6.32
C HIS A 196 -2.30 -18.23 -5.32
N ILE A 197 -1.24 -17.45 -5.13
CA ILE A 197 -1.20 -16.36 -4.17
C ILE A 197 -2.15 -15.22 -4.58
N GLU A 198 -2.19 -14.88 -5.88
CA GLU A 198 -3.18 -13.93 -6.42
C GLU A 198 -4.63 -14.39 -6.17
N GLY A 199 -4.89 -15.70 -6.33
CA GLY A 199 -6.19 -16.29 -6.00
C GLY A 199 -6.57 -16.13 -4.53
N VAL A 200 -5.59 -16.15 -3.61
CA VAL A 200 -5.83 -15.85 -2.19
C VAL A 200 -6.09 -14.36 -2.00
N PHE A 201 -5.29 -13.47 -2.59
CA PHE A 201 -5.50 -12.02 -2.47
C PHE A 201 -6.90 -11.60 -2.92
N ALA A 202 -7.41 -12.16 -4.01
CA ALA A 202 -8.75 -11.88 -4.52
C ALA A 202 -9.86 -12.16 -3.49
N LYS A 203 -9.72 -13.18 -2.64
CA LYS A 203 -10.70 -13.50 -1.57
C LYS A 203 -10.74 -12.44 -0.47
N TYR A 204 -9.61 -11.79 -0.21
CA TYR A 204 -9.44 -10.78 0.84
C TYR A 204 -9.48 -9.35 0.29
N CYS A 205 -9.81 -9.20 -1.00
CA CYS A 205 -9.89 -7.90 -1.65
C CYS A 205 -10.96 -7.03 -0.99
N LEU A 206 -10.60 -5.78 -0.69
CA LEU A 206 -11.53 -4.80 -0.12
C LEU A 206 -12.76 -4.63 -1.02
N PRO A 207 -13.99 -4.91 -0.53
CA PRO A 207 -15.20 -4.81 -1.33
C PRO A 207 -15.44 -3.40 -1.87
N ALA A 208 -15.88 -3.30 -3.13
CA ALA A 208 -16.20 -2.01 -3.76
C ALA A 208 -17.34 -1.26 -3.05
N GLU A 209 -18.27 -2.00 -2.42
CA GLU A 209 -19.37 -1.46 -1.63
C GLU A 209 -18.87 -0.69 -0.41
N ASP A 210 -17.86 -1.22 0.31
CA ASP A 210 -17.28 -0.57 1.48
C ASP A 210 -16.56 0.74 1.11
N ILE A 211 -15.87 0.74 -0.03
CA ILE A 211 -15.24 1.94 -0.59
C ILE A 211 -16.31 2.99 -0.92
N THR A 212 -17.40 2.58 -1.58
CA THR A 212 -18.49 3.47 -2.00
C THR A 212 -19.21 4.07 -0.80
N LYS A 213 -19.60 3.23 0.18
CA LYS A 213 -20.20 3.67 1.44
C LYS A 213 -19.33 4.71 2.14
N ARG A 214 -18.01 4.50 2.18
CA ARG A 214 -17.11 5.46 2.82
C ARG A 214 -17.04 6.79 2.09
N VAL A 215 -17.09 6.80 0.76
CA VAL A 215 -17.16 8.05 -0.02
C VAL A 215 -18.43 8.81 0.30
N GLU A 216 -19.58 8.13 0.41
CA GLU A 216 -20.86 8.74 0.76
C GLU A 216 -20.85 9.35 2.17
N GLU A 217 -20.32 8.61 3.15
CA GLU A 217 -20.10 9.12 4.51
C GLU A 217 -19.24 10.40 4.48
N MET A 218 -18.15 10.39 3.72
CA MET A 218 -17.25 11.55 3.59
C MET A 218 -17.92 12.75 2.91
N LYS A 219 -18.79 12.53 1.92
CA LYS A 219 -19.56 13.59 1.25
C LYS A 219 -20.56 14.25 2.21
N ASN A 220 -21.15 13.47 3.11
CA ASN A 220 -22.13 13.93 4.07
C ASN A 220 -21.53 14.73 5.24
N LEU A 221 -20.23 14.59 5.52
CA LEU A 221 -19.51 15.29 6.59
C LEU A 221 -19.17 16.76 6.26
N SER A 222 -19.95 17.43 5.39
CA SER A 222 -19.58 18.70 4.77
C SER A 222 -19.32 19.82 5.82
N GLY A 223 -18.05 20.13 6.05
CA GLY A 223 -17.63 21.36 6.72
C GLY A 223 -17.68 22.56 5.77
N GLY A 224 -17.79 23.77 6.30
CA GLY A 224 -17.79 25.00 5.50
C GLY A 224 -16.59 25.07 4.54
N MET A 225 -16.86 25.42 3.28
CA MET A 225 -15.85 25.64 2.25
C MET A 225 -15.71 27.13 1.97
N ARG A 226 -14.48 27.61 1.74
CA ARG A 226 -14.31 28.95 1.19
C ARG A 226 -14.89 29.00 -0.22
N SER A 227 -15.38 30.17 -0.62
CA SER A 227 -15.84 30.37 -2.00
C SER A 227 -14.69 30.09 -2.96
N LEU A 228 -14.85 29.06 -3.79
CA LEU A 228 -13.90 28.70 -4.85
C LEU A 228 -14.41 29.25 -6.19
N PRO A 229 -13.53 29.69 -7.11
CA PRO A 229 -13.93 30.05 -8.45
C PRO A 229 -14.68 28.90 -9.12
N SER A 230 -15.82 29.22 -9.74
CA SER A 230 -16.64 28.23 -10.44
C SER A 230 -15.85 27.54 -11.56
N LYS A 231 -16.05 26.23 -11.71
CA LYS A 231 -15.41 25.39 -12.73
C LYS A 231 -13.88 25.46 -12.72
N SER A 232 -13.22 25.48 -11.56
CA SER A 232 -11.76 25.38 -11.47
C SER A 232 -11.26 23.98 -11.85
N VAL A 233 -10.06 23.90 -12.43
CA VAL A 233 -9.32 22.62 -12.55
C VAL A 233 -8.24 22.59 -11.47
N VAL A 234 -8.01 21.44 -10.85
CA VAL A 234 -7.03 21.30 -9.75
C VAL A 234 -5.82 20.50 -10.21
N PHE A 235 -4.60 21.03 -10.07
CA PHE A 235 -3.37 20.26 -10.18
C PHE A 235 -2.95 19.73 -8.80
N LEU A 236 -2.83 18.41 -8.67
CA LEU A 236 -2.33 17.75 -7.46
C LEU A 236 -0.82 17.54 -7.58
N ALA A 237 -0.05 18.39 -6.90
CA ALA A 237 1.40 18.27 -6.85
C ALA A 237 1.84 17.10 -5.94
N GLN A 238 3.02 16.56 -6.24
CA GLN A 238 3.67 15.47 -5.52
C GLN A 238 5.04 15.93 -5.04
N THR A 239 5.66 15.14 -4.16
CA THR A 239 7.07 15.33 -3.80
C THR A 239 7.97 15.09 -5.02
N ALA A 240 9.09 15.82 -5.11
CA ALA A 240 9.93 15.85 -6.30
C ALA A 240 10.75 14.57 -6.51
N ARG A 241 11.04 13.83 -5.42
CA ARG A 241 11.96 12.68 -5.39
C ARG A 241 11.29 11.37 -4.98
N ASP A 242 10.01 11.22 -5.27
CA ASP A 242 9.25 9.99 -4.98
C ASP A 242 9.31 8.98 -6.13
N SER A 243 9.17 7.69 -5.80
CA SER A 243 9.19 6.61 -6.80
C SER A 243 8.05 6.74 -7.83
N SER A 244 6.91 7.30 -7.42
CA SER A 244 5.76 7.53 -8.29
C SER A 244 6.00 8.60 -9.34
N VAL A 245 7.01 9.48 -9.18
CA VAL A 245 7.35 10.53 -10.14
C VAL A 245 8.53 10.16 -11.06
N ILE A 246 9.06 8.94 -10.96
CA ILE A 246 10.14 8.45 -11.84
C ILE A 246 9.58 8.03 -13.20
N LYS A 247 10.09 8.65 -14.27
CA LYS A 247 9.79 8.33 -15.67
C LYS A 247 10.56 7.08 -16.13
N ALA A 248 10.06 6.43 -17.17
CA ALA A 248 10.67 5.23 -17.76
C ALA A 248 12.12 5.45 -18.26
N ASP A 249 12.47 6.69 -18.61
CA ASP A 249 13.82 7.08 -19.03
C ASP A 249 14.84 7.18 -17.87
N GLY A 250 14.39 6.98 -16.63
CA GLY A 250 15.24 7.03 -15.44
C GLY A 250 15.46 8.43 -14.88
N THR A 251 14.59 9.39 -15.23
CA THR A 251 14.60 10.75 -14.69
C THR A 251 13.31 11.06 -13.94
N PHE A 252 13.33 12.07 -13.07
CA PHE A 252 12.14 12.53 -12.36
C PHE A 252 11.23 13.37 -13.25
N PHE A 253 9.94 13.39 -12.93
CA PHE A 253 8.94 14.19 -13.63
C PHE A 253 9.28 15.69 -13.59
N ASP A 254 9.24 16.32 -14.77
CA ASP A 254 9.28 17.76 -14.95
C ASP A 254 7.96 18.18 -15.60
N VAL A 255 7.29 19.17 -15.01
CA VAL A 255 6.01 19.68 -15.50
C VAL A 255 6.18 20.67 -16.64
N THR A 256 7.38 21.24 -16.81
CA THR A 256 7.66 22.32 -17.78
C THR A 256 7.22 21.97 -19.21
N PRO A 257 7.50 20.77 -19.75
CA PRO A 257 7.05 20.38 -21.09
C PRO A 257 5.52 20.22 -21.22
N HIS A 258 4.79 20.19 -20.10
CA HIS A 258 3.35 19.98 -20.06
C HIS A 258 2.55 21.26 -19.84
N LEU A 259 3.20 22.40 -19.56
CA LEU A 259 2.52 23.64 -19.17
C LEU A 259 1.47 24.08 -20.20
N GLU A 260 1.81 24.10 -21.50
CA GLU A 260 0.87 24.45 -22.57
C GLU A 260 -0.33 23.49 -22.62
N SER A 261 -0.07 22.18 -22.61
CA SER A 261 -1.14 21.17 -22.59
C SER A 261 -2.05 21.26 -21.36
N ILE A 262 -1.52 21.71 -20.21
CA ILE A 262 -2.31 21.96 -19.00
C ILE A 262 -3.20 23.19 -19.19
N VAL A 263 -2.72 24.27 -19.83
CA VAL A 263 -3.55 25.43 -20.15
C VAL A 263 -4.71 25.04 -21.07
N ASP A 264 -4.43 24.30 -22.14
CA ASP A 264 -5.46 23.82 -23.08
C ASP A 264 -6.49 22.93 -22.37
N LEU A 265 -6.03 22.03 -21.49
CA LEU A 265 -6.90 21.18 -20.70
C LEU A 265 -7.82 21.99 -19.79
N VAL A 266 -7.30 23.02 -19.10
CA VAL A 266 -8.11 23.93 -18.28
C VAL A 266 -9.18 24.59 -19.16
N GLY A 267 -8.80 25.10 -20.33
CA GLY A 267 -9.73 25.67 -21.30
C GLY A 267 -10.82 24.69 -21.76
N SER A 268 -10.46 23.43 -22.00
CA SER A 268 -11.40 22.37 -22.45
C SER A 268 -12.49 22.05 -21.42
N HIS A 269 -12.21 22.25 -20.13
CA HIS A 269 -13.19 22.14 -19.05
C HIS A 269 -14.09 23.38 -18.91
N GLY A 270 -13.92 24.40 -19.76
CA GLY A 270 -14.57 25.70 -19.62
C GLY A 270 -14.12 26.45 -18.36
N ALA A 271 -12.93 26.13 -17.88
CA ALA A 271 -12.32 26.70 -16.68
C ALA A 271 -11.42 27.88 -17.05
N SER A 272 -11.32 28.86 -16.16
CA SER A 272 -10.38 30.00 -16.29
C SER A 272 -9.34 30.03 -15.16
N THR A 273 -9.37 29.05 -14.26
CA THR A 273 -8.49 28.98 -13.08
C THR A 273 -7.94 27.57 -12.91
N LEU A 274 -6.62 27.50 -12.73
CA LEU A 274 -5.91 26.30 -12.31
C LEU A 274 -5.57 26.45 -10.82
N LEU A 275 -6.18 25.63 -9.97
CA LEU A 275 -5.84 25.55 -8.56
C LEU A 275 -4.68 24.59 -8.38
N VAL A 276 -3.53 25.07 -7.92
CA VAL A 276 -2.38 24.23 -7.59
C VAL A 276 -2.48 23.83 -6.12
N LYS A 277 -2.64 22.54 -5.85
CA LYS A 277 -2.64 21.95 -4.51
C LYS A 277 -1.26 21.36 -4.21
N PRO A 278 -0.43 22.02 -3.39
CA PRO A 278 0.89 21.50 -3.04
C PRO A 278 0.83 20.22 -2.20
N HIS A 279 1.91 19.44 -2.23
CA HIS A 279 2.04 18.30 -1.33
C HIS A 279 2.35 18.78 0.09
N PRO A 280 1.71 18.26 1.16
CA PRO A 280 1.90 18.77 2.52
C PRO A 280 3.35 18.70 3.05
N LEU A 281 4.10 17.67 2.64
CA LEU A 281 5.50 17.47 3.06
C LEU A 281 6.51 18.29 2.24
N GLU A 282 6.10 18.78 1.07
CA GLU A 282 6.96 19.55 0.17
C GLU A 282 6.09 20.58 -0.57
N PRO A 283 5.62 21.61 0.14
CA PRO A 283 4.68 22.58 -0.42
C PRO A 283 5.34 23.50 -1.47
N GLU A 284 6.66 23.58 -1.47
CA GLU A 284 7.45 24.35 -2.42
C GLU A 284 8.43 23.42 -3.14
N ASN A 285 8.17 23.18 -4.43
CA ASN A 285 9.10 22.48 -5.31
C ASN A 285 9.01 23.04 -6.74
N ASP A 286 9.89 22.56 -7.62
CA ASP A 286 10.00 23.09 -8.98
C ASP A 286 8.71 22.87 -9.80
N VAL A 287 7.96 21.79 -9.56
CA VAL A 287 6.65 21.58 -10.20
C VAL A 287 5.68 22.68 -9.80
N VAL A 288 5.57 22.99 -8.50
CA VAL A 288 4.71 24.07 -8.00
C VAL A 288 5.17 25.42 -8.57
N ARG A 289 6.47 25.72 -8.57
CA ARG A 289 7.02 26.97 -9.10
C ARG A 289 6.73 27.14 -10.60
N SER A 290 6.95 26.11 -11.40
CA SER A 290 6.68 26.13 -12.84
C SER A 290 5.19 26.31 -13.13
N LEU A 291 4.30 25.65 -12.39
CA LEU A 291 2.85 25.85 -12.54
C LEU A 291 2.43 27.28 -12.16
N MET A 292 3.02 27.85 -11.10
CA MET A 292 2.71 29.21 -10.66
C MET A 292 3.24 30.30 -11.60
N SER A 293 4.07 29.95 -12.59
CA SER A 293 4.42 30.88 -13.68
C SER A 293 3.25 31.14 -14.65
N LEU A 294 2.22 30.29 -14.65
CA LEU A 294 1.05 30.44 -15.51
C LEU A 294 0.11 31.54 -14.96
N PRO A 295 -0.36 32.49 -15.79
CA PRO A 295 -1.24 33.57 -15.34
C PRO A 295 -2.57 33.10 -14.72
N LEU A 296 -3.04 31.90 -15.10
CA LEU A 296 -4.29 31.32 -14.59
C LEU A 296 -4.12 30.51 -13.29
N ALA A 297 -2.88 30.29 -12.82
CA ALA A 297 -2.59 29.43 -11.69
C ALA A 297 -2.75 30.16 -10.35
N LYS A 298 -3.34 29.48 -9.37
CA LYS A 298 -3.52 29.96 -8.00
C LYS A 298 -3.24 28.84 -7.01
N LEU A 299 -2.47 29.13 -5.95
CA LEU A 299 -2.30 28.19 -4.86
C LEU A 299 -3.61 27.99 -4.10
N THR A 300 -3.85 26.76 -3.63
CA THR A 300 -4.94 26.45 -2.71
C THR A 300 -4.46 25.67 -1.50
N ASN A 301 -4.94 26.09 -0.33
CA ASN A 301 -4.74 25.40 0.94
C ASN A 301 -5.94 24.54 1.34
N GLU A 302 -7.03 24.53 0.55
CA GLU A 302 -8.19 23.67 0.79
C GLU A 302 -7.79 22.19 0.83
N SER A 303 -8.47 21.40 1.66
CA SER A 303 -8.22 19.96 1.71
C SER A 303 -8.57 19.30 0.38
N SER A 304 -7.83 18.27 -0.02
CA SER A 304 -8.08 17.57 -1.29
C SER A 304 -9.51 17.03 -1.37
N TYR A 305 -10.07 16.56 -0.24
CA TYR A 305 -11.44 16.08 -0.19
C TYR A 305 -12.48 17.20 -0.34
N LYS A 306 -12.27 18.40 0.22
CA LYS A 306 -13.17 19.54 -0.05
C LYS A 306 -13.21 19.87 -1.53
N LEU A 307 -12.04 19.87 -2.18
CA LEU A 307 -11.92 20.07 -3.63
C LEU A 307 -12.63 18.95 -4.42
N MET A 308 -12.60 17.71 -3.93
CA MET A 308 -13.28 16.58 -4.58
C MET A 308 -14.80 16.59 -4.39
N GLN A 309 -15.30 17.18 -3.30
CA GLN A 309 -16.72 17.21 -2.98
C GLN A 309 -17.47 18.37 -3.67
N THR A 310 -16.81 19.52 -3.87
CA THR A 310 -17.48 20.70 -4.43
C THR A 310 -17.77 20.58 -5.92
N GLU A 311 -18.93 21.06 -6.36
CA GLU A 311 -19.28 21.20 -7.78
C GLU A 311 -18.42 22.23 -8.53
N ASN A 312 -17.78 23.16 -7.80
CA ASN A 312 -16.95 24.20 -8.42
C ASN A 312 -15.65 23.66 -9.00
N VAL A 313 -15.25 22.42 -8.70
CA VAL A 313 -14.09 21.78 -9.33
C VAL A 313 -14.56 20.91 -10.50
N ALA A 314 -14.15 21.31 -11.71
CA ALA A 314 -14.50 20.66 -12.97
C ALA A 314 -13.67 19.39 -13.24
N GLY A 315 -12.46 19.29 -12.69
CA GLY A 315 -11.59 18.14 -12.86
C GLY A 315 -10.25 18.29 -12.16
N PHE A 316 -9.49 17.19 -12.14
CA PHE A 316 -8.15 17.11 -11.56
C PHE A 316 -7.11 16.75 -12.60
N VAL A 317 -5.88 17.23 -12.39
CA VAL A 317 -4.69 16.90 -13.16
C VAL A 317 -3.62 16.45 -12.19
N THR A 318 -2.92 15.38 -12.51
CA THR A 318 -1.76 14.94 -11.73
C THR A 318 -0.83 14.10 -12.59
N TYR A 319 0.44 13.98 -12.19
CA TYR A 319 1.34 13.03 -12.83
C TYR A 319 0.91 11.61 -12.49
N SER A 320 0.94 11.24 -11.21
CA SER A 320 0.63 9.89 -10.74
C SER A 320 0.12 9.85 -9.29
N SER A 321 -0.29 10.99 -8.73
CA SER A 321 -0.66 11.10 -7.30
C SER A 321 -1.78 10.15 -6.93
N SER A 322 -1.67 9.51 -5.76
CA SER A 322 -2.73 8.67 -5.19
C SER A 322 -4.05 9.42 -5.02
N ALA A 323 -4.00 10.73 -4.76
CA ALA A 323 -5.19 11.59 -4.66
C ALA A 323 -6.00 11.65 -5.98
N GLY A 324 -5.39 11.34 -7.14
CA GLY A 324 -6.14 11.17 -8.38
C GLY A 324 -7.07 9.95 -8.35
N HIS A 325 -6.63 8.82 -7.77
CA HIS A 325 -7.48 7.63 -7.64
C HIS A 325 -8.65 7.91 -6.67
N GLU A 326 -8.41 8.71 -5.63
CA GLU A 326 -9.46 9.16 -4.72
C GLU A 326 -10.46 10.08 -5.43
N ALA A 327 -9.99 11.07 -6.20
CA ALA A 327 -10.87 11.98 -6.95
C ALA A 327 -11.86 11.22 -7.86
N ILE A 328 -11.41 10.16 -8.53
CA ILE A 328 -12.27 9.28 -9.33
C ILE A 328 -13.40 8.68 -8.47
N ARG A 329 -13.09 8.19 -7.25
CA ARG A 329 -14.09 7.64 -6.33
C ARG A 329 -15.09 8.69 -5.85
N PHE A 330 -14.68 9.95 -5.73
CA PHE A 330 -15.59 11.05 -5.45
C PHE A 330 -16.45 11.48 -6.66
N GLY A 331 -16.23 10.90 -7.84
CA GLY A 331 -16.96 11.19 -9.07
C GLY A 331 -16.36 12.34 -9.90
N LYS A 332 -15.07 12.63 -9.70
CA LYS A 332 -14.37 13.71 -10.40
C LYS A 332 -13.54 13.17 -11.56
N PRO A 333 -13.56 13.81 -12.74
CA PRO A 333 -12.69 13.43 -13.84
C PRO A 333 -11.23 13.75 -13.48
N VAL A 334 -10.32 12.88 -13.92
CA VAL A 334 -8.88 13.01 -13.67
C VAL A 334 -8.11 12.82 -14.96
N THR A 335 -7.23 13.78 -15.26
CA THR A 335 -6.25 13.67 -16.33
C THR A 335 -4.89 13.29 -15.74
N TRP A 336 -4.33 12.19 -16.23
CA TRP A 336 -3.04 11.66 -15.80
C TRP A 336 -1.96 12.04 -16.79
N LEU A 337 -0.86 12.66 -16.31
CA LEU A 337 0.30 12.92 -17.16
C LEU A 337 1.21 11.69 -17.27
N SER A 338 1.20 10.81 -16.27
CA SER A 338 1.86 9.50 -16.36
C SER A 338 0.96 8.47 -17.04
N ARG A 339 1.57 7.65 -17.91
CA ARG A 339 0.93 6.44 -18.46
C ARG A 339 0.98 5.24 -17.51
N VAL A 340 1.83 5.30 -16.49
CA VAL A 340 2.09 4.18 -15.58
C VAL A 340 1.52 4.50 -14.20
N ARG A 341 0.58 3.67 -13.74
CA ARG A 341 -0.02 3.71 -12.41
C ARG A 341 0.07 2.32 -11.80
N PRO A 342 1.21 1.96 -11.16
CA PRO A 342 1.48 0.60 -10.73
C PRO A 342 0.40 0.03 -9.82
N ILE A 343 -0.15 0.87 -8.95
CA ILE A 343 -1.15 0.49 -7.94
C ILE A 343 -2.44 -0.09 -8.52
N GLU A 344 -2.79 0.23 -9.78
CA GLU A 344 -3.98 -0.31 -10.45
C GLU A 344 -3.90 -1.83 -10.69
N LYS A 345 -2.69 -2.41 -10.57
CA LYS A 345 -2.45 -3.86 -10.71
C LYS A 345 -2.37 -4.60 -9.38
N TYR A 346 -2.65 -3.92 -8.27
CA TYR A 346 -2.52 -4.49 -6.92
C TYR A 346 -3.91 -4.68 -6.31
N THR A 347 -4.04 -5.74 -5.53
CA THR A 347 -5.27 -6.06 -4.79
C THR A 347 -5.23 -5.37 -3.42
N PRO A 348 -6.16 -4.43 -3.13
CA PRO A 348 -6.21 -3.78 -1.82
C PRO A 348 -6.74 -4.74 -0.76
N ILE A 349 -6.01 -4.89 0.35
CA ILE A 349 -6.39 -5.70 1.51
C ILE A 349 -6.28 -4.81 2.76
N MET A 350 -7.33 -4.81 3.59
CA MET A 350 -7.47 -3.84 4.67
C MET A 350 -6.56 -4.15 5.86
N PHE A 351 -6.65 -5.37 6.40
CA PHE A 351 -5.92 -5.70 7.63
C PHE A 351 -5.59 -7.19 7.79
N GLU A 352 -6.15 -8.05 6.95
CA GLU A 352 -6.16 -9.51 7.07
C GLU A 352 -4.76 -10.10 6.94
N TYR A 353 -3.84 -9.40 6.28
CA TYR A 353 -2.41 -9.73 6.21
C TYR A 353 -1.70 -9.77 7.57
N ARG A 354 -2.37 -9.36 8.65
CA ARG A 354 -1.89 -9.48 10.04
C ARG A 354 -2.38 -10.77 10.74
N THR A 355 -3.18 -11.59 10.07
CA THR A 355 -3.79 -12.80 10.65
C THR A 355 -3.06 -14.06 10.20
N SER A 356 -3.04 -15.09 11.05
CA SER A 356 -2.53 -16.41 10.67
C SER A 356 -3.33 -17.00 9.51
N ARG A 357 -4.66 -16.83 9.49
CA ARG A 357 -5.53 -17.38 8.45
C ARG A 357 -5.11 -16.96 7.05
N PHE A 358 -4.83 -15.68 6.86
CA PHE A 358 -4.37 -15.14 5.57
C PHE A 358 -3.09 -15.85 5.09
N TRP A 359 -2.10 -16.01 5.97
CA TRP A 359 -0.82 -16.63 5.62
C TRP A 359 -0.89 -18.16 5.48
N LYS A 360 -1.79 -18.85 6.20
CA LYS A 360 -2.04 -20.29 6.00
C LYS A 360 -2.49 -20.58 4.57
N GLU A 361 -3.36 -19.74 4.01
CA GLU A 361 -3.84 -19.89 2.62
C GLU A 361 -2.75 -19.59 1.57
N ILE A 362 -1.85 -18.65 1.87
CA ILE A 362 -0.71 -18.32 1.00
C ILE A 362 0.36 -19.42 1.04
N LEU A 363 0.57 -20.03 2.21
CA LEU A 363 1.65 -20.97 2.50
C LEU A 363 1.12 -22.37 2.88
N PRO A 364 0.26 -23.01 2.07
CA PRO A 364 -0.46 -24.22 2.50
C PRO A 364 0.48 -25.39 2.85
N HIS A 365 1.62 -25.51 2.17
CA HIS A 365 2.57 -26.63 2.36
C HIS A 365 3.71 -26.31 3.33
N ALA A 366 3.97 -25.02 3.55
CA ALA A 366 4.87 -24.58 4.61
C ALA A 366 4.11 -24.36 5.92
N SER A 367 2.80 -24.66 5.94
CA SER A 367 1.95 -24.51 7.12
C SER A 367 2.26 -25.61 8.14
N LYS A 368 2.44 -25.20 9.39
CA LYS A 368 2.49 -26.06 10.56
C LYS A 368 1.25 -26.97 10.60
N HIS A 369 1.42 -28.23 11.03
CA HIS A 369 0.28 -29.10 11.27
C HIS A 369 -0.62 -28.49 12.35
N GLN A 370 -1.91 -28.82 12.35
CA GLN A 370 -2.88 -28.23 13.28
C GLN A 370 -2.50 -28.44 14.76
N GLU A 371 -1.72 -29.49 15.06
CA GLU A 371 -1.17 -29.80 16.38
C GLU A 371 0.01 -28.88 16.79
N ASP A 372 0.70 -28.26 15.83
CA ASP A 372 1.87 -27.38 16.03
C ASP A 372 1.49 -25.89 16.15
N VAL A 373 0.20 -25.55 16.00
CA VAL A 373 -0.29 -24.17 16.07
C VAL A 373 -0.59 -23.81 17.52
N GLU A 374 0.43 -23.36 18.26
CA GLU A 374 0.26 -22.98 19.66
C GLU A 374 -0.69 -21.78 19.83
N HIS A 375 -0.69 -20.81 18.90
CA HIS A 375 -1.56 -19.63 18.95
C HIS A 375 -1.92 -19.09 17.55
N GLU A 376 -3.18 -19.19 17.17
CA GLU A 376 -3.72 -18.47 16.01
C GLU A 376 -3.72 -16.97 16.30
N ILE A 377 -3.02 -16.21 15.46
CA ILE A 377 -3.04 -14.75 15.52
C ILE A 377 -4.28 -14.30 14.75
N ASP A 378 -5.34 -14.04 15.49
CA ASP A 378 -6.53 -13.35 15.00
C ASP A 378 -6.49 -11.89 15.45
N VAL A 379 -6.30 -10.99 14.48
CA VAL A 379 -6.20 -9.55 14.76
C VAL A 379 -7.46 -8.88 14.28
N LYS A 380 -8.21 -8.29 15.22
CA LYS A 380 -9.39 -7.51 14.90
C LYS A 380 -9.03 -6.25 14.12
N PHE A 381 -9.95 -5.82 13.26
CA PHE A 381 -9.84 -4.52 12.63
C PHE A 381 -9.85 -3.42 13.69
N ARG A 382 -8.91 -2.47 13.57
CA ARG A 382 -8.86 -1.27 14.40
C ARG A 382 -8.67 -0.06 13.47
N PRO A 383 -9.60 0.90 13.46
CA PRO A 383 -9.44 2.14 12.70
C PRO A 383 -8.11 2.83 13.01
N ASN A 384 -7.53 3.50 12.02
CA ASN A 384 -6.26 4.23 12.09
C ASN A 384 -5.04 3.42 12.59
N PHE A 385 -5.12 2.08 12.65
CA PHE A 385 -4.02 1.28 13.18
C PHE A 385 -2.73 1.48 12.39
N LEU A 386 -2.75 1.40 11.06
CA LEU A 386 -1.56 1.65 10.27
C LEU A 386 -1.15 3.10 10.30
N ARG A 387 -2.08 4.03 10.39
CA ARG A 387 -1.75 5.45 10.47
C ARG A 387 -0.90 5.77 11.69
N GLU A 388 -1.32 5.25 12.85
CA GLU A 388 -0.55 5.38 14.09
C GLU A 388 0.80 4.67 13.99
N LYS A 389 0.84 3.46 13.43
CA LYS A 389 2.09 2.68 13.30
C LYS A 389 3.12 3.33 12.38
N PHE A 390 2.66 4.01 11.34
CA PHE A 390 3.53 4.68 10.36
C PHE A 390 3.67 6.19 10.63
N GLY A 391 3.06 6.71 11.70
CA GLY A 391 3.07 8.15 12.01
C GLY A 391 2.47 9.01 10.89
N ILE A 392 1.50 8.47 10.16
CA ILE A 392 0.85 9.18 9.05
C ILE A 392 -0.15 10.16 9.65
N PRO A 393 0.09 11.48 9.57
CA PRO A 393 -0.85 12.46 10.08
C PRO A 393 -2.17 12.31 9.31
N TRP A 394 -3.20 11.93 10.04
CA TRP A 394 -4.56 11.80 9.53
C TRP A 394 -5.49 12.24 10.63
N ASP A 395 -6.07 13.41 10.46
CA ASP A 395 -6.97 13.97 11.45
C ASP A 395 -8.40 13.96 10.89
N PRO A 396 -9.31 13.14 11.46
CA PRO A 396 -10.74 13.31 11.23
C PRO A 396 -11.22 14.72 11.58
N ALA A 397 -10.59 15.41 12.55
CA ALA A 397 -10.88 16.78 12.95
C ALA A 397 -10.30 17.86 12.02
N LEU A 398 -9.36 17.54 11.10
CA LEU A 398 -8.95 18.45 10.01
C LEU A 398 -10.05 18.64 8.96
N MET A 399 -11.17 17.91 9.07
CA MET A 399 -12.41 18.20 8.35
C MET A 399 -13.35 19.16 9.10
N LEU A 400 -13.18 19.34 10.41
CA LEU A 400 -14.17 19.96 11.30
C LEU A 400 -13.59 20.99 12.29
N SER A 401 -12.47 21.64 11.97
CA SER A 401 -12.00 22.80 12.73
C SER A 401 -12.04 24.09 11.90
N SER A 402 -13.18 24.77 11.96
CA SER A 402 -13.13 26.21 12.27
C SER A 402 -14.10 26.61 13.37
N HIS A 403 -15.15 25.86 13.68
CA HIS A 403 -15.93 26.07 14.90
C HIS A 403 -16.39 24.71 15.43
N GLY A 404 -16.21 24.50 16.73
CA GLY A 404 -16.41 23.23 17.41
C GLY A 404 -17.79 22.61 17.21
N VAL A 405 -17.82 21.32 17.53
CA VAL A 405 -18.93 20.35 17.45
C VAL A 405 -19.05 19.66 16.09
N LEU A 406 -18.58 18.39 16.06
CA LEU A 406 -18.81 17.43 14.98
C LEU A 406 -20.32 17.17 14.81
N PRO A 407 -20.88 17.22 13.60
CA PRO A 407 -22.06 16.44 13.26
C PRO A 407 -21.57 15.13 12.62
N VAL A 408 -21.29 14.11 13.46
CA VAL A 408 -21.12 12.74 12.95
C VAL A 408 -22.48 12.24 12.50
N LEU A 409 -22.62 11.93 11.21
CA LEU A 409 -23.86 11.46 10.58
C LEU A 409 -24.06 9.94 10.66
N THR A 410 -23.18 9.22 11.37
CA THR A 410 -23.55 7.94 11.98
C THR A 410 -23.85 8.19 13.46
N HIS A 411 -25.09 7.96 13.87
CA HIS A 411 -25.45 8.07 15.29
C HIS A 411 -24.72 6.99 16.10
N HIS A 412 -24.39 5.87 15.46
CA HIS A 412 -23.78 4.71 16.09
C HIS A 412 -22.59 4.18 15.29
N LEU A 413 -21.60 3.65 16.01
CA LEU A 413 -20.48 2.88 15.46
C LEU A 413 -20.47 1.52 16.16
N GLY A 414 -20.11 0.45 15.47
CA GLY A 414 -19.97 -0.85 16.12
C GLY A 414 -19.50 -1.94 15.18
N PHE A 415 -18.98 -3.01 15.75
CA PHE A 415 -18.40 -4.15 15.05
C PHE A 415 -18.86 -5.44 15.70
N VAL A 416 -19.20 -6.44 14.88
CA VAL A 416 -19.50 -7.79 15.33
C VAL A 416 -18.22 -8.61 15.33
N ASP A 417 -17.75 -8.97 16.52
CA ASP A 417 -16.53 -9.75 16.72
C ASP A 417 -16.72 -11.22 16.32
N GLU A 418 -17.89 -11.77 16.63
CA GLU A 418 -18.18 -13.20 16.46
C GLU A 418 -19.62 -13.40 15.99
N LEU A 419 -19.78 -14.19 14.93
CA LEU A 419 -21.05 -14.68 14.41
C LEU A 419 -21.07 -16.21 14.50
N SER A 420 -21.95 -16.77 15.32
CA SER A 420 -22.16 -18.22 15.40
C SER A 420 -23.65 -18.56 15.26
N PRO A 421 -24.02 -19.84 15.02
CA PRO A 421 -25.42 -20.25 14.98
C PRO A 421 -26.19 -20.01 16.28
N SER A 422 -25.48 -19.87 17.41
CA SER A 422 -26.09 -19.76 18.73
C SER A 422 -25.91 -18.39 19.39
N SER A 423 -25.02 -17.54 18.88
CA SER A 423 -24.78 -16.22 19.48
C SER A 423 -24.11 -15.23 18.54
N VAL A 424 -24.26 -13.96 18.87
CA VAL A 424 -23.52 -12.84 18.27
C VAL A 424 -22.81 -12.08 19.38
N ARG A 425 -21.55 -11.72 19.17
CA ARG A 425 -20.77 -10.88 20.08
C ARG A 425 -20.16 -9.71 19.35
N GLY A 426 -20.03 -8.58 20.03
CA GLY A 426 -19.50 -7.37 19.42
C GLY A 426 -19.41 -6.21 20.38
N TRP A 427 -19.27 -5.03 19.80
CA TRP A 427 -19.45 -3.76 20.50
C TRP A 427 -20.22 -2.77 19.63
N ALA A 428 -20.90 -1.83 20.27
CA ALA A 428 -21.49 -0.68 19.63
C ALA A 428 -21.47 0.53 20.58
N ILE A 429 -21.43 1.74 20.02
CA ILE A 429 -21.43 3.00 20.75
C ILE A 429 -22.28 4.02 20.01
N ASN A 430 -23.06 4.81 20.74
CA ASN A 430 -23.72 5.98 20.22
C ASN A 430 -22.76 7.18 20.31
N LEU A 431 -22.35 7.74 19.18
CA LEU A 431 -21.35 8.81 19.15
C LEU A 431 -21.90 10.17 19.63
N ARG A 432 -23.23 10.33 19.75
CA ARG A 432 -23.86 11.52 20.35
C ARG A 432 -24.08 11.37 21.85
N GLN A 433 -24.18 10.15 22.34
CA GLN A 433 -24.51 9.81 23.71
C GLN A 433 -23.70 8.59 24.14
N THR A 434 -22.38 8.77 24.25
CA THR A 434 -21.41 7.68 24.49
C THR A 434 -21.63 6.94 25.80
N GLU A 435 -22.30 7.58 26.76
CA GLU A 435 -22.68 7.01 28.05
C GLU A 435 -23.95 6.15 27.97
N ARG A 436 -24.69 6.20 26.85
CA ARG A 436 -25.93 5.45 26.69
C ARG A 436 -25.70 4.11 25.99
N PRO A 437 -26.28 3.02 26.52
CA PRO A 437 -26.31 1.75 25.83
C PRO A 437 -26.98 1.85 24.45
N VAL A 438 -26.47 1.06 23.50
CA VAL A 438 -27.04 0.91 22.17
C VAL A 438 -27.91 -0.35 22.14
N ASP A 439 -29.17 -0.21 21.72
CA ASP A 439 -30.06 -1.34 21.47
C ASP A 439 -29.81 -1.93 20.08
N LEU A 440 -29.75 -3.25 20.00
CA LEU A 440 -29.37 -4.00 18.80
C LEU A 440 -30.44 -5.02 18.43
N GLU A 441 -30.59 -5.26 17.13
CA GLU A 441 -31.46 -6.29 16.56
C GLU A 441 -30.67 -7.21 15.65
N VAL A 442 -30.96 -8.51 15.76
CA VAL A 442 -30.54 -9.52 14.79
C VAL A 442 -31.73 -9.83 13.90
N VAL A 443 -31.56 -9.70 12.58
CA VAL A 443 -32.65 -9.75 11.59
C VAL A 443 -32.35 -10.81 10.54
N ALA A 444 -33.29 -11.72 10.32
CA ALA A 444 -33.25 -12.71 9.23
C ALA A 444 -34.42 -12.45 8.28
N GLY A 445 -34.12 -12.09 7.03
CA GLY A 445 -35.12 -11.57 6.10
C GLY A 445 -35.74 -10.28 6.64
N GLU A 446 -37.05 -10.24 6.79
CA GLU A 446 -37.79 -9.11 7.37
C GLU A 446 -38.05 -9.25 8.88
N ARG A 447 -37.67 -10.38 9.48
CA ARG A 447 -38.03 -10.72 10.87
C ARG A 447 -36.85 -10.47 11.83
N VAL A 448 -37.10 -9.69 12.89
CA VAL A 448 -36.21 -9.60 14.04
C VAL A 448 -36.25 -10.93 14.81
N ILE A 449 -35.13 -11.64 14.86
CA ILE A 449 -35.00 -12.97 15.46
C ILE A 449 -34.37 -12.95 16.85
N ALA A 450 -33.63 -11.90 17.19
CA ALA A 450 -33.09 -11.68 18.53
C ALA A 450 -32.85 -10.17 18.77
N ARG A 451 -32.77 -9.77 20.04
CA ARG A 451 -32.44 -8.41 20.46
C ARG A 451 -31.36 -8.44 21.53
N GLY A 452 -30.54 -7.42 21.56
CA GLY A 452 -29.50 -7.23 22.56
C GLY A 452 -29.28 -5.76 22.89
N ARG A 453 -28.43 -5.52 23.88
CA ARG A 453 -28.05 -4.18 24.31
C ARG A 453 -26.58 -4.18 24.72
N THR A 454 -25.89 -3.07 24.50
CA THR A 454 -24.51 -2.90 24.97
C THR A 454 -24.46 -2.68 26.49
N GLY A 455 -23.34 -3.04 27.10
CA GLY A 455 -23.17 -2.92 28.55
C GLY A 455 -22.07 -3.83 29.11
N LEU A 456 -21.51 -4.70 28.27
CA LEU A 456 -20.35 -5.50 28.65
C LEU A 456 -19.07 -4.66 28.53
N PRO A 457 -18.10 -4.86 29.44
CA PRO A 457 -16.86 -4.10 29.43
C PRO A 457 -15.99 -4.42 28.21
N ARG A 458 -15.41 -3.39 27.60
CA ARG A 458 -14.53 -3.42 26.42
C ARG A 458 -13.35 -2.48 26.59
N ALA A 459 -12.35 -2.94 27.32
CA ALA A 459 -11.12 -2.18 27.55
C ALA A 459 -10.38 -1.84 26.24
N ASP A 460 -10.51 -2.68 25.21
CA ASP A 460 -9.97 -2.45 23.87
C ASP A 460 -10.64 -1.27 23.15
N VAL A 461 -11.95 -1.07 23.36
CA VAL A 461 -12.69 0.07 22.80
C VAL A 461 -12.28 1.37 23.50
N VAL A 462 -12.07 1.35 24.82
CA VAL A 462 -11.53 2.51 25.55
C VAL A 462 -10.09 2.83 25.13
N ALA A 463 -9.25 1.81 24.97
CA ALA A 463 -7.89 1.97 24.48
C ALA A 463 -7.83 2.55 23.05
N ALA A 464 -8.91 2.38 22.26
CA ALA A 464 -9.07 2.99 20.95
C ALA A 464 -9.55 4.46 20.99
N GLY A 465 -9.69 5.06 22.18
CA GLY A 465 -10.04 6.46 22.37
C GLY A 465 -11.53 6.75 22.54
N TYR A 466 -12.37 5.72 22.68
CA TYR A 466 -13.80 5.91 22.98
C TYR A 466 -14.02 6.05 24.50
N PRO A 467 -14.96 6.90 24.94
CA PRO A 467 -14.99 7.36 26.32
C PRO A 467 -15.60 6.39 27.34
N ASN A 468 -16.18 5.26 26.90
CA ASN A 468 -16.92 4.33 27.76
C ASN A 468 -16.54 2.86 27.47
N ASP A 469 -16.34 2.07 28.53
CA ASP A 469 -16.05 0.64 28.43
C ASP A 469 -17.32 -0.22 28.32
N ALA A 470 -18.50 0.28 28.68
CA ALA A 470 -19.78 -0.44 28.61
C ALA A 470 -20.38 -0.51 27.19
N THR A 471 -19.54 -0.80 26.20
CA THR A 471 -19.88 -0.78 24.77
C THR A 471 -20.03 -2.19 24.18
N GLY A 472 -19.62 -3.23 24.91
CA GLY A 472 -19.73 -4.62 24.45
C GLY A 472 -21.14 -5.18 24.54
N PHE A 473 -21.46 -6.15 23.68
CA PHE A 473 -22.73 -6.86 23.71
C PHE A 473 -22.56 -8.37 23.45
N PHE A 474 -23.53 -9.14 23.95
CA PHE A 474 -23.71 -10.55 23.66
C PHE A 474 -25.20 -10.80 23.39
N ILE A 475 -25.53 -11.42 22.26
CA ILE A 475 -26.91 -11.74 21.87
C ILE A 475 -27.02 -13.24 21.63
N ALA A 476 -27.80 -13.95 22.46
CA ALA A 476 -28.11 -15.34 22.20
C ALA A 476 -29.09 -15.46 21.02
N LEU A 477 -28.84 -16.40 20.10
CA LEU A 477 -29.70 -16.68 18.97
C LEU A 477 -30.57 -17.92 19.25
N PRO A 478 -31.80 -17.98 18.70
CA PRO A 478 -32.64 -19.15 18.83
C PRO A 478 -32.05 -20.35 18.08
N SER A 479 -32.21 -21.56 18.63
CA SER A 479 -31.62 -22.82 18.12
C SER A 479 -32.10 -23.26 16.72
N LYS A 480 -33.03 -22.53 16.10
CA LYS A 480 -33.57 -22.78 14.75
C LYS A 480 -33.44 -21.52 13.88
N LEU A 481 -32.21 -21.19 13.51
CA LEU A 481 -31.97 -20.20 12.46
C LEU A 481 -32.23 -20.85 11.10
N THR A 482 -33.00 -20.17 10.25
CA THR A 482 -33.19 -20.57 8.86
C THR A 482 -31.89 -20.40 8.08
N SER A 483 -31.64 -21.24 7.08
CA SER A 483 -30.44 -21.25 6.22
C SER A 483 -30.17 -19.97 5.42
N ASN A 484 -31.00 -18.94 5.55
CA ASN A 484 -30.94 -17.72 4.72
C ASN A 484 -30.05 -16.60 5.31
N GLY A 485 -29.24 -16.92 6.33
CA GLY A 485 -28.36 -15.94 6.97
C GLY A 485 -29.10 -14.92 7.84
N PHE A 486 -28.36 -13.99 8.44
CA PHE A 486 -28.91 -12.90 9.25
C PHE A 486 -27.99 -11.68 9.28
N THR A 487 -28.53 -10.55 9.75
CA THR A 487 -27.81 -9.28 9.90
C THR A 487 -27.94 -8.73 11.33
N VAL A 488 -26.95 -7.98 11.78
CA VAL A 488 -26.90 -7.35 13.11
C VAL A 488 -26.87 -5.84 12.92
N ARG A 489 -27.89 -5.15 13.45
CA ARG A 489 -28.11 -3.72 13.24
C ARG A 489 -28.52 -3.01 14.53
N VAL A 490 -28.45 -1.69 14.55
CA VAL A 490 -29.01 -0.87 15.62
C VAL A 490 -30.54 -0.90 15.54
N ALA A 491 -31.17 -1.12 16.69
CA ALA A 491 -32.62 -1.26 16.80
C ALA A 491 -33.33 0.02 16.34
N GLY A 492 -34.32 -0.13 15.47
CA GLY A 492 -35.16 0.98 15.01
C GLY A 492 -34.50 1.99 14.06
N SER A 493 -33.19 1.90 13.81
CA SER A 493 -32.51 2.79 12.84
C SER A 493 -32.23 2.13 11.49
N GLY A 494 -32.14 0.81 11.44
CA GLY A 494 -31.71 0.09 10.24
C GLY A 494 -30.19 0.10 10.00
N GLU A 495 -29.42 0.81 10.82
CA GLU A 495 -27.96 0.94 10.69
C GLU A 495 -27.27 -0.40 10.99
N LEU A 496 -26.68 -1.04 9.97
CA LEU A 496 -25.95 -2.30 10.11
C LEU A 496 -24.61 -2.09 10.84
N LEU A 497 -24.29 -2.95 11.80
CA LEU A 497 -22.95 -2.98 12.40
C LEU A 497 -21.92 -3.56 11.42
N HIS A 498 -20.68 -3.11 11.53
CA HIS A 498 -19.58 -3.68 10.73
C HIS A 498 -19.40 -5.17 11.04
N ASN A 499 -19.11 -5.97 10.01
CA ASN A 499 -19.06 -7.43 10.09
C ASN A 499 -20.38 -8.08 10.59
N GLY A 500 -21.49 -7.34 10.55
CA GLY A 500 -22.77 -7.81 11.08
C GLY A 500 -23.58 -8.68 10.14
N ARG A 501 -23.06 -9.12 8.99
CA ARG A 501 -23.79 -9.95 8.02
C ARG A 501 -23.26 -11.39 8.06
N CYS A 502 -24.15 -12.35 8.26
CA CYS A 502 -23.89 -13.79 8.16
C CYS A 502 -24.62 -14.32 6.92
N GLU A 503 -23.89 -14.90 5.97
CA GLU A 503 -24.45 -15.66 4.85
C GLU A 503 -24.60 -17.14 5.28
N GLY A 504 -25.68 -17.79 4.84
CA GLY A 504 -26.24 -19.01 5.43
C GLY A 504 -25.29 -20.12 5.91
N PHE A 505 -25.71 -20.85 6.96
CA PHE A 505 -25.02 -22.06 7.41
C PHE A 505 -25.22 -23.19 6.40
N SER A 506 -24.13 -23.69 5.83
CA SER A 506 -24.14 -24.97 5.12
C SER A 506 -24.28 -26.10 6.16
N LEU A 507 -25.47 -26.70 6.26
CA LEU A 507 -25.63 -27.92 7.03
C LEU A 507 -24.81 -29.04 6.34
N PRO A 508 -24.02 -29.83 7.07
CA PRO A 508 -23.43 -31.05 6.51
C PRO A 508 -24.56 -31.94 5.98
N SER A 509 -24.47 -32.32 4.71
CA SER A 509 -25.38 -33.30 4.10
C SER A 509 -25.35 -34.60 4.91
N GLY A 510 -26.54 -35.08 5.25
CA GLY A 510 -26.75 -36.11 6.24
C GLY A 510 -25.99 -37.41 5.97
N HIS A 511 -25.37 -37.93 7.02
CA HIS A 511 -25.26 -39.35 7.23
C HIS A 511 -26.14 -39.72 8.42
N SER A 512 -27.19 -40.49 8.15
CA SER A 512 -27.93 -41.20 9.18
C SER A 512 -26.99 -42.20 9.82
N VAL A 513 -26.79 -42.11 11.14
CA VAL A 513 -26.40 -43.28 11.92
C VAL A 513 -27.39 -43.41 13.07
N LEU A 514 -27.89 -44.63 13.14
CA LEU A 514 -28.98 -45.12 13.95
C LEU A 514 -28.82 -44.84 15.44
N ALA A 515 -29.96 -44.64 16.08
CA ALA A 515 -30.16 -44.82 17.51
C ALA A 515 -29.65 -46.19 17.98
N THR A 516 -28.93 -46.24 19.10
CA THR A 516 -29.05 -47.35 20.04
C THR A 516 -28.64 -46.89 21.45
N HIS A 517 -29.49 -47.27 22.41
CA HIS A 517 -29.36 -47.22 23.88
C HIS A 517 -27.91 -47.39 24.38
N LEU A 518 -27.42 -46.66 25.38
CA LEU A 518 -27.87 -46.49 26.77
C LEU A 518 -27.34 -45.16 27.34
#